data_AF-A0A968ATG6-F1
#
_entry.id   AF-A0A968ATG6-F1
#
_cell.length_a   1.000
_cell.length_b   1.000
_cell.length_c   1.000
_cell.angle_alpha   90.00
_cell.angle_beta   90.00
_cell.angle_gamma   90.00
#
_symmetry.space_group_name_H-M   'P 1'
#
loop_
_entity.id
_entity.type
_entity.pdbx_description
1 polymer ?
#
loop_
_entity_poly.entity_id
_entity_poly.type
_entity_poly.pdbx_seq_one_letter_code
_entity_poly.pdbx_strand_id
1 'polypeptide(L)'
;TARLEAEQTFPSREYRGLGEIVHEFLGTHGEPLAAAAFGIAGAVLAGEVSATNLPWKLSERQLAEEIGCERVRLLNDLETTAY
;
A
#
# COMPACT_ATOMS: atom_id res chain seq x y z
N THR A 1 15.61 -14.76 -6.76
CA THR A 1 16.13 -13.76 -5.82
C THR A 1 15.37 -12.47 -6.04
N ALA A 2 14.87 -11.81 -5.01
CA ALA A 2 14.25 -10.50 -5.15
C ALA A 2 15.34 -9.43 -5.42
N ARG A 3 15.03 -8.43 -6.24
CA ARG A 3 15.90 -7.29 -6.56
C ARG A 3 15.12 -6.00 -6.29
N LEU A 4 15.76 -5.02 -5.68
CA LEU A 4 15.18 -3.69 -5.51
C LEU A 4 15.23 -2.95 -6.86
N GLU A 5 14.07 -2.60 -7.40
CA GLU A 5 13.96 -1.85 -8.66
C GLU A 5 13.88 -0.32 -8.41
N ALA A 6 13.16 0.10 -7.37
CA ALA A 6 13.01 1.51 -6.99
C ALA A 6 12.61 1.66 -5.51
N GLU A 7 13.01 2.77 -4.89
CA GLU A 7 12.63 3.15 -3.53
C GLU A 7 12.44 4.68 -3.47
N GLN A 8 11.36 5.15 -2.85
CA GLN A 8 11.07 6.56 -2.63
C GLN A 8 10.35 6.75 -1.29
N THR A 9 10.42 7.96 -0.72
CA THR A 9 9.74 8.32 0.53
C THR A 9 8.79 9.49 0.30
N PHE A 10 7.55 9.36 0.77
CA PHE A 10 6.50 10.35 0.61
C PHE A 10 5.98 10.84 1.97
N PRO A 11 5.80 12.15 2.18
CA PRO A 11 5.25 12.69 3.42
C PRO A 11 3.75 12.39 3.52
N SER A 12 3.37 11.38 4.32
CA SER A 12 1.98 10.87 4.38
C SER A 12 0.90 11.92 4.63
N ARG A 13 1.20 13.04 5.29
CA ARG A 13 0.23 14.10 5.58
C ARG A 13 -0.15 14.95 4.37
N GLU A 14 0.62 14.87 3.29
CA GLU A 14 0.36 15.61 2.04
C GLU A 14 -0.60 14.86 1.11
N TYR A 15 -0.94 13.61 1.45
CA TYR A 15 -1.78 12.72 0.65
C TYR A 15 -3.08 12.34 1.38
N ARG A 16 -4.16 12.18 0.60
CA ARG A 16 -5.47 11.79 1.13
C ARG A 16 -5.54 10.30 1.48
N GLY A 17 -4.65 9.50 0.89
CA GLY A 17 -4.58 8.06 1.12
C GLY A 17 -3.36 7.43 0.46
N LEU A 18 -3.19 6.13 0.70
CA LEU A 18 -2.07 5.36 0.16
C LEU A 18 -2.12 5.22 -1.36
N GLY A 19 -3.31 5.15 -1.97
CA GLY A 19 -3.45 5.01 -3.42
C GLY A 19 -2.85 6.18 -4.21
N GLU A 20 -3.00 7.42 -3.75
CA GLU A 20 -2.36 8.60 -4.35
C GLU A 20 -0.83 8.46 -4.37
N ILE A 21 -0.24 7.98 -3.27
CA ILE A 21 1.20 7.73 -3.17
C ILE A 21 1.62 6.62 -4.14
N VAL A 22 0.85 5.54 -4.23
CA VAL A 22 1.17 4.43 -5.14
C VAL A 22 1.11 4.89 -6.60
N HIS A 23 0.12 5.68 -6.98
CA HIS A 23 0.05 6.27 -8.31
C HIS A 23 1.23 7.18 -8.62
N GLU A 24 1.63 8.03 -7.66
CA GLU A 24 2.80 8.89 -7.86
C GLU A 24 4.09 8.07 -7.95
N PHE A 25 4.26 7.06 -7.09
CA PHE A 25 5.43 6.17 -7.08
C PHE A 25 5.60 5.39 -8.38
N LEU A 26 4.50 4.83 -8.90
CA LEU A 26 4.49 4.10 -10.17
C LEU A 26 4.61 5.07 -11.38
N GLY A 27 4.41 6.37 -11.15
CA GLY A 27 4.24 7.35 -12.22
C GLY A 27 3.02 7.03 -13.10
N THR A 28 2.90 7.72 -14.24
CA THR A 28 1.79 7.52 -15.18
C THR A 28 1.93 6.29 -16.08
N HIS A 29 3.03 5.54 -16.02
CA HIS A 29 3.32 4.45 -16.94
C HIS A 29 4.21 3.36 -16.35
N GLY A 30 3.80 2.10 -16.50
CA GLY A 30 4.75 0.98 -16.57
C GLY A 30 4.20 -0.35 -16.07
N GLU A 31 3.46 -1.05 -16.94
CA GLU A 31 2.97 -2.43 -16.76
C GLU A 31 1.93 -2.65 -15.63
N PRO A 32 0.94 -3.53 -15.83
CA PRO A 32 -0.04 -3.87 -14.79
C PRO A 32 0.63 -4.63 -13.63
N LEU A 33 0.33 -4.20 -12.40
CA LEU A 33 0.79 -4.89 -11.19
C LEU A 33 0.05 -6.23 -11.03
N ALA A 34 0.80 -7.33 -11.03
CA ALA A 34 0.23 -8.68 -10.81
C ALA A 34 -0.12 -8.95 -9.33
N ALA A 35 0.55 -8.25 -8.41
CA ALA A 35 0.28 -8.27 -6.97
C ALA A 35 0.99 -7.09 -6.29
N ALA A 36 0.44 -6.62 -5.17
CA ALA A 36 1.09 -5.68 -4.27
C ALA A 36 0.83 -6.06 -2.79
N ALA A 37 1.78 -5.74 -1.91
CA ALA A 37 1.63 -5.91 -0.47
C ALA A 37 2.12 -4.65 0.23
N PHE A 38 1.37 -4.19 1.23
CA PHE A 38 1.67 -2.97 1.98
C PHE A 38 1.70 -3.26 3.47
N GLY A 39 2.85 -3.01 4.10
CA GLY A 39 2.98 -2.99 5.56
C GLY A 39 2.45 -1.68 6.11
N ILE A 40 1.44 -1.73 6.98
CA ILE A 40 0.82 -0.54 7.56
C ILE A 40 0.91 -0.59 9.08
N ALA A 41 1.26 0.56 9.67
CA ALA A 41 1.19 0.76 11.10
C ALA A 41 -0.27 0.78 11.57
N GLY A 42 -0.71 -0.36 12.13
CA GLY A 42 -2.08 -0.57 12.59
C GLY A 42 -2.58 -1.99 12.34
N ALA A 43 -3.49 -2.46 13.18
CA ALA A 43 -4.04 -3.80 13.05
C ALA A 43 -4.82 -3.95 11.72
N VAL A 44 -4.52 -5.02 10.98
CA VAL A 44 -5.30 -5.41 9.80
C VAL A 44 -6.40 -6.35 10.28
N LEU A 45 -7.66 -5.96 10.08
CA LEU A 45 -8.83 -6.75 10.45
C LEU A 45 -9.67 -6.96 9.19
N ALA A 46 -9.83 -8.22 8.78
CA ALA A 46 -10.60 -8.60 7.58
C ALA A 46 -10.18 -7.86 6.29
N GLY A 47 -8.88 -7.63 6.09
CA GLY A 47 -8.35 -6.93 4.92
C GLY A 47 -8.55 -5.42 4.96
N GLU A 48 -8.91 -4.86 6.12
CA GLU A 48 -9.03 -3.43 6.35
C GLU A 48 -8.08 -2.94 7.44
N VAL A 49 -7.61 -1.71 7.28
CA VAL A 49 -6.80 -0.99 8.26
C VAL A 49 -7.39 0.38 8.52
N SER A 50 -7.52 0.72 9.80
CA SER A 50 -7.58 2.10 10.25
C SER A 50 -6.21 2.46 10.81
N ALA A 51 -5.47 3.30 10.09
CA ALA A 51 -4.14 3.72 10.55
C ALA A 51 -4.31 4.51 11.86
N THR A 52 -3.51 4.19 12.89
CA THR A 52 -3.68 4.83 14.21
C THR A 52 -3.23 6.29 14.22
N ASN A 53 -2.33 6.67 13.29
CA ASN A 53 -1.67 7.98 13.26
C ASN A 53 -2.02 8.82 12.02
N LEU A 54 -2.85 8.30 11.12
CA LEU A 54 -3.28 8.96 9.88
C LEU A 54 -4.80 8.78 9.74
N PRO A 55 -5.54 9.73 9.14
CA PRO A 55 -6.98 9.61 8.95
C PRO A 55 -7.39 8.59 7.87
N TRP A 56 -6.47 7.73 7.44
CA TRP A 56 -6.66 6.82 6.33
C TRP A 56 -7.44 5.58 6.78
N LYS A 57 -8.47 5.25 6.00
CA LYS A 57 -9.12 3.95 6.00
C LYS A 57 -8.70 3.23 4.73
N LEU A 58 -8.05 2.08 4.90
CA LEU A 58 -7.55 1.28 3.79
C LEU A 58 -8.28 -0.05 3.77
N SER A 59 -8.57 -0.53 2.56
CA SER A 59 -9.11 -1.86 2.30
C SER A 59 -8.30 -2.47 1.16
N GLU A 60 -7.93 -3.74 1.28
CA GLU A 60 -7.27 -4.50 0.21
C GLU A 60 -8.04 -4.35 -1.12
N ARG A 61 -9.37 -4.49 -1.08
CA ARG A 61 -10.23 -4.38 -2.26
C ARG A 61 -10.22 -2.98 -2.87
N GLN A 62 -10.42 -1.95 -2.04
CA GLN A 62 -10.46 -0.58 -2.54
C GLN A 62 -9.12 -0.17 -3.15
N LEU A 63 -8.01 -0.55 -2.51
CA LEU A 63 -6.68 -0.21 -2.99
C LEU A 63 -6.34 -0.98 -4.27
N ALA A 64 -6.77 -2.25 -4.40
CA ALA A 64 -6.65 -3.03 -5.63
C ALA A 64 -7.37 -2.36 -6.81
N GLU A 65 -8.60 -1.89 -6.59
CA GLU A 65 -9.39 -1.15 -7.59
C GLU A 65 -8.72 0.18 -7.96
N GLU A 66 -8.23 0.94 -6.97
CA GLU A 66 -7.60 2.24 -7.16
C GLU A 66 -6.31 2.14 -7.99
N ILE A 67 -5.41 1.21 -7.62
CA ILE A 67 -4.09 1.11 -8.26
C ILE A 67 -4.08 0.18 -9.49
N GLY A 68 -5.23 -0.42 -9.85
CA GLY A 68 -5.35 -1.34 -10.99
C GLY A 68 -4.56 -2.65 -10.82
N CYS A 69 -4.53 -3.21 -9.61
CA CYS A 69 -3.81 -4.44 -9.28
C CYS A 69 -4.79 -5.57 -8.95
N GLU A 70 -4.56 -6.77 -9.49
CA GLU A 70 -5.47 -7.92 -9.27
C GLU A 70 -5.48 -8.39 -7.80
N ARG A 71 -4.35 -8.27 -7.11
CA ARG A 71 -4.18 -8.81 -5.75
C ARG A 71 -3.42 -7.83 -4.87
N VAL A 72 -4.10 -7.31 -3.86
CA VAL A 72 -3.49 -6.46 -2.84
C VAL A 72 -3.60 -7.13 -1.49
N ARG A 73 -2.53 -7.06 -0.68
CA ARG A 73 -2.53 -7.49 0.72
C ARG A 73 -2.12 -6.35 1.64
N LEU A 74 -2.83 -6.19 2.74
CA LEU A 74 -2.42 -5.33 3.85
C LEU A 74 -1.84 -6.21 4.94
N LEU A 75 -0.64 -5.84 5.39
CA LEU A 75 0.09 -6.54 6.45
C LEU A 75 0.28 -5.57 7.61
N ASN A 76 0.17 -6.05 8.84
CA ASN A 76 0.51 -5.21 9.98
C ASN A 76 2.04 -5.01 10.00
N ASP A 77 2.51 -3.84 10.41
CA ASP A 77 3.95 -3.53 10.52
C ASP A 77 4.73 -4.51 11.42
N LEU A 78 4.13 -4.98 12.52
CA LEU A 78 4.72 -6.03 13.37
C LEU A 78 4.71 -7.41 12.69
N GLU A 79 3.72 -7.71 11.85
CA GLU A 79 3.69 -8.92 11.03
C GLU A 79 4.65 -8.84 9.83
N THR A 80 4.91 -7.63 9.31
CA THR A 80 5.77 -7.37 8.14
C THR A 80 7.26 -7.52 8.47
N THR A 81 7.63 -7.40 9.75
CA THR A 81 9.02 -7.61 10.21
C THR A 81 9.42 -9.10 10.22
N ALA A 82 8.46 -10.02 10.00
CA ALA A 82 8.67 -11.46 10.07
C ALA A 82 8.76 -12.16 8.70
N TYR A 83 8.71 -11.43 7.57
CA TYR A 83 8.70 -11.99 6.21
C TYR A 83 9.90 -11.58 5.36
#